data_AF-A0A382XRM0-F1
#
_entry.id   AF-A0A382XRM0-F1
#
_cell.length_a   1.000
_cell.length_b   1.000
_cell.length_c   1.000
_cell.angle_alpha   90.00
_cell.angle_beta   90.00
_cell.angle_gamma   90.00
#
_symmetry.space_group_name_H-M   'P 1'
#
loop_
_entity.id
_entity.type
_entity.pdbx_description
1 polymer ?
#
loop_
_entity_poly.entity_id
_entity_poly.type
_entity_poly.pdbx_seq_one_letter_code
_entity_poly.pdbx_strand_id
1 'polypeptide(L)'
;VNILIVDGNEKVSSEKYTELGMLTQYEVYQEVLEKISAYELNISIVHPTWGDDFLPPGTNLEDFDGIAWTGSVLNIYDLRPDVQRQIDLA
;
A
#
# COMPACT_ATOMS: atom_id res chain seq x y z
N VAL A 1 1.31 16.34 7.19
CA VAL A 1 0.20 15.83 6.35
C VAL A 1 0.21 14.32 6.47
N ASN A 2 -0.89 13.72 6.89
CA ASN A 2 -1.02 12.28 7.08
C ASN A 2 -1.38 11.63 5.74
N ILE A 3 -0.50 10.78 5.21
CA ILE A 3 -0.71 10.08 3.95
C ILE A 3 -0.74 8.58 4.22
N LEU A 4 -1.72 7.89 3.64
CA LEU A 4 -1.77 6.44 3.62
C LEU A 4 -1.25 5.93 2.26
N ILE A 5 -0.26 5.05 2.29
CA ILE A 5 0.13 4.25 1.13
C ILE A 5 -0.52 2.86 1.26
N VAL A 6 -1.30 2.48 0.25
CA VAL A 6 -1.89 1.14 0.16
C VAL A 6 -1.09 0.32 -0.86
N ASP A 7 -0.39 -0.71 -0.40
CA ASP A 7 0.40 -1.58 -1.27
C ASP A 7 -0.44 -2.73 -1.83
N GLY A 8 -0.71 -2.68 -3.13
CA GLY A 8 -1.45 -3.71 -3.85
C GLY A 8 -0.62 -4.95 -4.22
N ASN A 9 0.68 -5.01 -3.91
CA ASN A 9 1.51 -6.16 -4.25
C ASN A 9 1.49 -7.25 -3.18
N GLU A 10 1.42 -8.51 -3.61
CA GLU A 10 1.62 -9.66 -2.73
C GLU A 10 3.02 -9.62 -2.09
N LYS A 11 3.12 -10.12 -0.86
CA LYS A 11 4.37 -10.15 -0.09
C LYS A 11 5.53 -10.80 -0.85
N VAL A 12 5.25 -11.92 -1.52
CA VAL A 12 6.23 -12.67 -2.32
C VAL A 12 6.78 -11.84 -3.50
N SER A 13 5.98 -10.92 -4.04
CA SER A 13 6.42 -10.03 -5.12
C SER A 13 7.33 -8.93 -4.57
N SER A 14 7.00 -8.37 -3.40
CA SER A 14 7.84 -7.41 -2.69
C SER A 14 9.18 -8.01 -2.26
N GLU A 15 9.18 -9.23 -1.70
CA GLU A 15 10.40 -9.95 -1.32
C GLU A 15 11.34 -10.17 -2.53
N LYS A 16 10.81 -10.50 -3.71
CA LYS A 16 11.61 -10.63 -4.95
C LYS A 16 12.28 -9.34 -5.37
N TYR A 17 11.63 -8.18 -5.20
CA TYR A 17 12.27 -6.89 -5.48
C TYR A 17 13.47 -6.69 -4.55
N THR A 18 13.27 -6.91 -3.25
CA THR A 18 14.31 -6.75 -2.23
C THR A 18 15.48 -7.71 -2.46
N GLU A 19 15.22 -8.97 -2.82
CA GLU A 19 16.26 -9.97 -3.16
C GLU A 19 17.14 -9.54 -4.34
N LEU A 20 16.58 -8.79 -5.28
CA LEU A 20 17.30 -8.23 -6.44
C LEU A 20 17.99 -6.88 -6.12
N GLY A 21 17.95 -6.42 -4.87
CA GLY A 21 18.48 -5.13 -4.45
C GLY A 21 17.66 -3.94 -4.94
N MET A 22 16.39 -4.16 -5.28
CA MET A 22 15.45 -3.12 -5.68
C MET A 22 14.58 -2.70 -4.50
N LEU A 23 14.12 -1.46 -4.55
CA LEU A 23 13.03 -1.01 -3.67
C LEU A 23 11.72 -1.69 -4.04
N THR A 24 10.90 -1.95 -3.03
CA THR A 24 9.50 -2.34 -3.21
C THR A 24 8.69 -1.17 -3.79
N GLN A 25 7.50 -1.44 -4.32
CA GLN A 25 6.66 -0.39 -4.90
C GLN A 25 6.21 0.65 -3.87
N TYR A 26 5.90 0.24 -2.64
CA TYR A 26 5.50 1.17 -1.59
C TYR A 26 6.67 2.04 -1.12
N GLU A 27 7.91 1.52 -1.09
CA GLU A 27 9.11 2.31 -0.82
C GLU A 27 9.37 3.34 -1.91
N VAL A 28 9.23 2.96 -3.18
CA VAL A 28 9.36 3.92 -4.31
C VAL A 28 8.32 5.04 -4.18
N TYR A 29 7.06 4.71 -3.86
CA TYR A 29 6.03 5.72 -3.65
C TYR A 29 6.35 6.63 -2.46
N GLN A 30 6.81 6.06 -1.34
CA GLN A 30 7.23 6.83 -0.17
C GLN A 30 8.36 7.81 -0.53
N GLU A 31 9.44 7.33 -1.14
CA GLU A 31 10.58 8.17 -1.53
C GLU A 31 10.18 9.29 -2.49
N VAL A 32 9.32 8.99 -3.47
CA VAL A 32 8.85 10.00 -4.43
C VAL A 32 8.00 11.06 -3.72
N LEU A 33 7.05 10.65 -2.86
CA LEU A 33 6.19 11.57 -2.12
C LEU A 33 7.00 12.48 -1.21
N GLU A 34 7.93 11.91 -0.43
CA GLU A 34 8.82 12.67 0.46
C GLU A 34 9.71 13.64 -0.33
N LYS A 35 10.19 13.23 -1.51
CA LYS A 35 11.05 14.06 -2.36
C LYS A 35 10.33 15.25 -2.99
N ILE A 36 9.07 15.10 -3.39
CA ILE A 36 8.33 16.15 -4.11
C ILE A 36 7.50 17.04 -3.18
N SER A 37 7.23 16.58 -1.97
CA SER A 37 6.36 17.31 -1.04
C SER A 37 7.04 18.58 -0.52
N ALA A 38 6.27 19.67 -0.47
CA ALA A 38 6.66 20.90 0.22
C ALA A 38 6.37 20.86 1.73
N TYR A 39 5.68 19.81 2.20
CA TYR A 39 5.29 19.61 3.59
C TYR A 39 5.94 18.35 4.17
N GLU A 40 6.13 18.36 5.49
CA GLU A 40 6.45 17.14 6.23
C GLU A 40 5.29 16.14 6.14
N LEU A 41 5.62 14.93 5.69
CA LEU A 41 4.67 13.83 5.51
C LEU A 41 4.78 12.86 6.67
N ASN A 42 3.65 12.49 7.26
CA ASN A 42 3.52 11.37 8.17
C ASN A 42 2.90 10.21 7.36
N ILE A 43 3.74 9.31 6.87
CA ILE A 43 3.34 8.25 5.95
C ILE A 43 3.08 6.96 6.74
N SER A 44 1.87 6.42 6.59
CA SER A 44 1.52 5.07 7.02
C SER A 44 1.43 4.15 5.80
N ILE A 45 1.89 2.91 5.92
CA ILE A 45 1.84 1.92 4.83
C ILE A 45 1.04 0.72 5.31
N VAL A 46 0.14 0.23 4.45
CA VAL A 46 -0.66 -0.98 4.71
C VAL A 46 -0.59 -1.94 3.52
N HIS A 47 -0.70 -3.24 3.81
CA HIS A 47 -0.54 -4.31 2.82
C HIS A 47 -1.78 -5.24 2.81
N PRO A 48 -2.90 -4.82 2.19
CA PRO A 48 -4.13 -5.61 2.16
C PRO A 48 -3.98 -6.99 1.51
N THR A 49 -2.95 -7.20 0.69
CA THR A 49 -2.70 -8.51 0.07
C THR A 49 -1.96 -9.48 0.99
N TRP A 50 -1.35 -9.01 2.10
CA TRP A 50 -0.49 -9.84 2.95
C TRP A 50 -1.27 -10.60 4.04
N GLY A 51 -2.43 -10.10 4.45
CA GLY A 51 -3.26 -10.71 5.48
C GLY A 51 -4.47 -9.85 5.85
N ASP A 52 -5.30 -10.35 6.76
CA ASP A 52 -6.58 -9.72 7.13
C ASP A 52 -6.43 -8.52 8.09
N ASP A 53 -5.38 -8.50 8.92
CA ASP A 53 -5.13 -7.45 9.92
C ASP A 53 -4.19 -6.34 9.37
N PHE A 54 -4.43 -5.90 8.14
CA PHE A 54 -3.55 -4.93 7.47
C PHE A 54 -3.82 -3.48 7.90
N LEU A 55 -4.99 -3.18 8.46
CA LEU A 55 -5.37 -1.85 8.93
C LEU A 55 -5.61 -1.91 10.45
N PRO A 56 -5.03 -0.99 11.24
CA PRO A 56 -5.28 -0.95 12.68
C PRO A 56 -6.77 -0.81 13.00
N PRO A 57 -7.28 -1.48 14.06
CA PRO A 57 -8.69 -1.37 14.44
C PRO A 57 -9.10 0.07 14.71
N GLY A 58 -10.20 0.51 14.10
CA GLY A 58 -10.75 1.85 14.25
C GLY A 58 -10.15 2.91 13.34
N THR A 59 -9.20 2.55 12.46
CA THR A 59 -8.71 3.44 11.39
C THR A 59 -9.65 3.38 10.19
N ASN A 60 -9.96 4.56 9.63
CA ASN A 60 -10.72 4.73 8.40
C ASN A 60 -9.86 5.45 7.35
N LEU A 61 -10.21 5.28 6.07
CA LEU A 61 -9.56 6.01 4.98
C LEU A 61 -9.71 7.54 5.13
N GLU A 62 -10.80 8.00 5.72
CA GLU A 62 -11.09 9.42 5.99
C GLU A 62 -10.17 10.04 7.08
N ASP A 63 -9.43 9.22 7.83
CA ASP A 63 -8.49 9.72 8.86
C ASP A 63 -7.21 10.32 8.24
N PHE A 64 -7.00 10.15 6.93
CA PHE A 64 -5.82 10.61 6.20
C PHE A 64 -6.13 11.79 5.29
N ASP A 65 -5.17 12.70 5.14
CA ASP A 65 -5.26 13.85 4.25
C ASP A 65 -5.18 13.44 2.77
N GLY A 66 -4.64 12.25 2.49
CA GLY A 66 -4.52 11.71 1.14
C GLY A 66 -4.12 10.24 1.13
N ILE A 67 -4.46 9.56 0.03
CA ILE A 67 -4.18 8.14 -0.17
C ILE A 67 -3.42 7.97 -1.48
N ALA A 68 -2.30 7.26 -1.41
CA ALA A 68 -1.57 6.80 -2.57
C ALA A 68 -1.69 5.27 -2.66
N TRP A 69 -2.47 4.80 -3.63
CA TRP A 69 -2.65 3.37 -3.87
C TRP A 69 -1.70 2.91 -4.97
N THR A 70 -0.83 1.93 -4.68
CA THR A 70 0.07 1.39 -5.69
C THR A 70 -0.69 0.52 -6.70
N GLY A 71 -0.03 0.12 -7.78
CA GLY A 71 -0.59 -0.88 -8.68
C GLY A 71 -0.59 -2.29 -8.08
N SER A 72 -1.41 -3.17 -8.64
CA SER A 72 -1.39 -4.61 -8.36
C SER A 72 -1.29 -5.39 -9.67
N VAL A 73 -0.59 -6.53 -9.63
CA VAL A 73 -0.60 -7.53 -10.71
C VAL A 73 -1.78 -8.50 -10.59
N LEU A 74 -2.56 -8.42 -9.51
CA LEU A 74 -3.73 -9.24 -9.28
C LEU A 74 -4.91 -8.81 -10.14
N ASN A 75 -5.77 -9.78 -10.48
CA ASN A 75 -6.94 -9.54 -11.30
C ASN A 75 -8.23 -9.63 -10.47
N ILE A 76 -9.13 -8.65 -10.62
CA ILE A 76 -10.41 -8.59 -9.89
C ILE A 76 -11.32 -9.80 -10.15
N TYR A 77 -11.16 -10.46 -11.31
CA TYR A 77 -11.97 -11.61 -11.69
C TYR A 77 -11.46 -12.93 -11.08
N ASP A 78 -10.30 -12.94 -10.44
CA ASP A 78 -9.75 -14.14 -9.81
C ASP A 78 -10.46 -14.48 -8.48
N LEU A 79 -11.27 -13.58 -7.93
CA LEU A 79 -12.07 -13.76 -6.70
C LEU A 79 -11.27 -14.29 -5.49
N ARG A 80 -9.97 -13.97 -5.44
CA ARG A 80 -9.09 -14.40 -4.36
C ARG A 80 -9.27 -13.53 -3.11
N PRO A 81 -9.02 -14.06 -1.90
CA PRO A 81 -9.18 -13.27 -0.66
C PRO A 81 -8.36 -11.98 -0.62
N ASP A 82 -7.14 -12.00 -1.14
CA ASP A 82 -6.24 -10.83 -1.22
C ASP A 82 -6.68 -9.77 -2.24
N VAL A 83 -7.46 -10.17 -3.24
CA VAL A 83 -8.15 -9.25 -4.15
C VAL A 83 -9.36 -8.65 -3.43
N GLN A 84 -10.17 -9.50 -2.77
CA GLN A 84 -11.37 -9.04 -2.09
C GLN A 84 -11.06 -8.03 -0.98
N ARG A 85 -10.00 -8.23 -0.19
CA ARG A 85 -9.57 -7.26 0.83
C ARG A 85 -9.24 -5.88 0.27
N GLN A 86 -8.69 -5.80 -0.93
CA GLN A 86 -8.43 -4.52 -1.59
C GLN A 86 -9.73 -3.86 -2.06
N ILE A 87 -10.67 -4.64 -2.59
CA ILE A 87 -11.98 -4.15 -3.03
C ILE A 87 -12.79 -3.65 -1.82
N ASP A 88 -12.80 -4.40 -0.73
CA ASP A 88 -13.55 -4.06 0.49
C ASP A 88 -13.01 -2.81 1.19
N LEU A 89 -11.74 -2.48 0.96
CA LEU A 89 -11.10 -1.27 1.48
C LEU A 89 -11.50 -0.01 0.69
N ALA A 90 -11.86 -0.13 -0.60
CA ALA A 90 -12.09 0.99 -1.53
C ALA A 90 -13.54 1.49 -1.55
#